data_AF-F9ZUR7-F1
#
_entry.id   AF-F9ZUR7-F1
#
_cell.length_a   1.000
_cell.length_b   1.000
_cell.length_c   1.000
_cell.angle_alpha   90.00
_cell.angle_beta   90.00
_cell.angle_gamma   90.00
#
_symmetry.space_group_name_H-M   'P 1'
#
loop_
_entity.id
_entity.type
_entity.pdbx_description
1 polymer ?
#
loop_
_entity_poly.entity_id
_entity_poly.type
_entity_poly.pdbx_seq_one_letter_code
_entity_poly.pdbx_strand_id
1 'polypeptide(L)'
;MFHLLVAYSGWPHGGGSISNRRIYIKSDEESGQLVLNEGGRLDATKVSRFPALLMTEVGGDGPQLARVVYITSVVQGPTETAIQYVAENGIKPIPNEDIESFASQLGISRNALTHTHWEVKQADLFKFLLMNQQKAEPTSQVFSLEAIHQPQPSLVSIMMPFAAEFDPVYAAIQSAVNSLGLKPMRADNFWEHHYVIQDIVNLIARARVVICDLSSRNPNVFYEAGIAHALGKEVILIAQSQDDVPFDLRHICRIKIKLVTFIRPKPVKLTPRNLQK
;
A
#
# COMPACT_ATOMS: atom_id res chain seq x y z
N MET A 1 20.81 -3.85 14.70
CA MET A 1 21.26 -2.89 15.72
C MET A 1 20.83 -1.48 15.34
N PHE A 2 20.44 -0.66 16.32
CA PHE A 2 20.08 0.75 16.14
C PHE A 2 20.36 1.57 17.42
N HIS A 3 20.45 2.89 17.30
CA HIS A 3 20.52 3.80 18.46
C HIS A 3 19.12 4.17 18.93
N LEU A 4 18.83 4.07 20.22
CA LEU A 4 17.62 4.64 20.80
C LEU A 4 17.98 5.95 21.50
N LEU A 5 17.33 7.04 21.09
CA LEU A 5 17.49 8.34 21.70
C LEU A 5 16.13 8.88 22.14
N VAL A 6 15.98 8.99 23.45
CA VAL A 6 14.74 9.47 24.09
C VAL A 6 15.03 10.83 24.72
N ALA A 7 14.12 11.79 24.58
CA ALA A 7 14.23 13.12 25.18
C ALA A 7 12.87 13.64 25.67
N TYR A 8 12.84 14.34 26.82
CA TYR A 8 11.59 14.83 27.43
C TYR A 8 10.76 15.70 26.49
N SER A 9 11.42 16.64 25.82
CA SER A 9 10.80 17.56 24.85
C SER A 9 10.94 17.12 23.40
N GLY A 10 11.36 15.87 23.19
CA GLY A 10 11.68 15.35 21.87
C GLY A 10 12.95 15.96 21.29
N TRP A 11 13.11 15.78 19.98
CA TRP A 11 14.34 16.08 19.27
C TRP A 11 14.10 17.16 18.18
N PRO A 12 14.85 18.30 18.20
CA PRO A 12 14.68 19.38 17.22
C PRO A 12 15.03 18.96 15.78
N HIS A 13 14.57 19.69 14.76
CA HIS A 13 14.94 19.33 13.39
C HIS A 13 16.46 19.48 13.12
N GLY A 14 17.12 18.39 12.69
CA GLY A 14 18.49 18.39 12.18
C GLY A 14 19.60 18.25 13.23
N GLY A 15 19.29 18.34 14.52
CA GLY A 15 20.30 18.18 15.57
C GLY A 15 19.76 18.41 16.99
N GLY A 16 20.55 18.02 17.99
CA GLY A 16 20.24 18.19 19.40
C GLY A 16 21.45 17.91 20.30
N SER A 17 21.29 18.09 21.61
CA SER A 17 22.31 17.70 22.59
C SER A 17 21.74 16.79 23.67
N ILE A 18 22.62 15.98 24.26
CA ILE A 18 22.28 15.13 25.40
C ILE A 18 23.42 15.16 26.41
N SER A 19 23.07 15.15 27.70
CA SER A 19 24.08 15.06 28.77
C SER A 19 24.89 13.77 28.66
N ASN A 20 26.21 13.86 28.84
CA ASN A 20 27.10 12.71 28.86
C ASN A 20 26.71 11.68 29.93
N ARG A 21 26.04 12.12 31.01
CA ARG A 21 25.53 11.24 32.08
C ARG A 21 24.33 10.40 31.67
N ARG A 22 23.67 10.74 30.57
CA ARG A 22 22.49 10.07 30.00
C ARG A 22 22.85 9.17 28.81
N ILE A 23 24.14 8.95 28.56
CA ILE A 23 24.63 8.03 27.52
C ILE A 23 24.95 6.70 28.19
N TYR A 24 24.13 5.69 27.93
CA TYR A 24 24.23 4.35 28.50
C TYR A 24 24.81 3.39 27.47
N ILE A 25 26.04 3.66 27.06
CA ILE A 25 26.79 2.85 26.10
C ILE A 25 28.14 2.53 26.74
N LYS A 26 28.40 1.24 26.99
CA LYS A 26 29.61 0.82 27.69
C LYS A 26 30.55 0.06 26.76
N SER A 27 31.85 0.24 26.94
CA SER A 27 32.88 -0.37 26.10
C SER A 27 33.04 -1.88 26.29
N ASP A 28 32.56 -2.44 27.39
CA ASP A 28 32.55 -3.88 27.68
C ASP A 28 31.37 -4.61 27.01
N GLU A 29 30.38 -3.89 26.51
CA GLU A 29 29.26 -4.44 25.74
C GLU A 29 29.58 -4.48 24.23
N GLU A 30 29.14 -5.54 23.55
CA GLU A 30 29.34 -5.70 22.10
C GLU A 30 28.82 -4.49 21.30
N SER A 31 27.66 -3.96 21.69
CA SER A 31 27.05 -2.77 21.08
C SER A 31 27.93 -1.52 21.24
N GLY A 32 28.62 -1.37 22.37
CA GLY A 32 29.51 -0.25 22.63
C GLY A 32 30.80 -0.32 21.81
N GLN A 33 31.39 -1.52 21.65
CA GLN A 33 32.60 -1.71 20.82
C GLN A 33 32.37 -1.30 19.36
N LEU A 34 31.12 -1.44 18.89
CA LEU A 34 30.71 -1.08 17.54
C LEU A 34 30.49 0.43 17.32
N VAL A 35 30.43 1.25 18.38
CA VAL A 35 30.10 2.69 18.28
C VAL A 35 31.09 3.61 19.00
N LEU A 36 31.91 3.08 19.91
CA LEU A 36 32.95 3.80 20.65
C LEU A 36 34.32 3.63 19.99
N ASN A 37 35.20 4.62 20.17
CA ASN A 37 36.63 4.51 19.87
C ASN A 37 37.40 3.85 21.01
N GLU A 38 38.71 3.63 20.83
CA GLU A 38 39.59 3.03 21.84
C GLU A 38 39.62 3.82 23.17
N GLY A 39 39.34 5.13 23.12
CA GLY A 39 39.24 6.00 24.29
C GLY A 39 37.87 5.99 24.98
N GLY A 40 36.96 5.09 24.58
CA GLY A 40 35.61 4.99 25.16
C GLY A 40 34.69 6.15 24.81
N ARG A 41 35.02 6.96 23.81
CA ARG A 41 34.19 8.07 23.30
C ARG A 41 33.46 7.66 22.03
N LEU A 42 32.31 8.28 21.78
CA LEU A 42 31.53 8.06 20.56
C LEU A 42 32.35 8.43 19.31
N ASP A 43 32.38 7.52 18.35
CA ASP A 43 33.05 7.69 17.07
C ASP A 43 31.99 7.98 15.99
N ALA A 44 32.08 9.14 15.35
CA ALA A 44 31.12 9.57 14.33
C ALA A 44 31.00 8.60 13.15
N THR A 45 32.13 8.04 12.70
CA THR A 45 32.17 7.09 11.58
C THR A 45 31.49 5.78 11.95
N LYS A 46 31.63 5.35 13.21
CA LYS A 46 30.99 4.13 13.70
C LYS A 46 29.50 4.32 13.97
N VAL A 47 29.13 5.41 14.63
CA VAL A 47 27.73 5.77 14.95
C VAL A 47 26.89 5.91 13.68
N SER A 48 27.42 6.56 12.64
CA SER A 48 26.69 6.76 11.38
C SER A 48 26.32 5.47 10.62
N ARG A 49 26.90 4.31 10.98
CA ARG A 49 26.63 3.01 10.33
C ARG A 49 25.26 2.43 10.69
N PHE A 50 24.67 2.89 11.79
CA PHE A 50 23.42 2.34 12.30
C PHE A 50 22.33 3.41 12.33
N PRO A 51 21.07 3.05 12.03
CA PRO A 51 19.98 3.99 12.17
C PRO A 51 19.76 4.35 13.65
N ALA A 52 19.14 5.49 13.87
CA ALA A 52 18.74 5.96 15.17
C ALA A 52 17.21 6.17 15.21
N LEU A 53 16.58 5.68 16.27
CA LEU A 53 15.19 5.96 16.59
C LEU A 53 15.16 7.13 17.58
N LEU A 54 14.76 8.30 17.10
CA LEU A 54 14.52 9.47 17.93
C LEU A 54 13.08 9.46 18.39
N MET A 55 12.84 9.63 19.69
CA MET A 55 11.49 9.75 20.21
C MET A 55 11.42 10.69 21.41
N THR A 56 10.23 11.22 21.65
CA THR A 56 9.90 11.90 22.89
C THR A 56 9.65 10.87 23.98
N GLU A 57 10.00 11.19 25.23
CA GLU A 57 9.58 10.41 26.39
C GLU A 57 8.06 10.19 26.39
N VAL A 58 7.64 9.01 26.85
CA VAL A 58 6.23 8.71 27.12
C VAL A 58 5.79 9.60 28.28
N GLY A 59 4.82 10.48 28.03
CA GLY A 59 4.40 11.52 28.97
C GLY A 59 5.27 12.79 28.96
N GLY A 60 6.23 12.90 28.05
CA GLY A 60 6.98 14.13 27.79
C GLY A 60 6.16 15.20 27.05
N ASP A 61 6.68 16.42 26.97
CA ASP A 61 6.01 17.58 26.37
C ASP A 61 6.31 17.75 24.87
N GLY A 62 7.15 16.90 24.29
CA GLY A 62 7.41 16.83 22.86
C GLY A 62 6.35 16.05 22.05
N PRO A 63 6.48 16.02 20.71
CA PRO A 63 5.60 15.23 19.86
C PRO A 63 5.68 13.73 20.19
N GLN A 64 4.53 13.07 20.37
CA GLN A 64 4.44 11.63 20.67
C GLN A 64 4.60 10.77 19.40
N LEU A 65 5.62 11.11 18.61
CA LEU A 65 5.98 10.46 17.35
C LEU A 65 7.48 10.21 17.32
N ALA A 66 7.86 8.96 17.13
CA ALA A 66 9.22 8.54 16.86
C ALA A 66 9.58 8.71 15.38
N ARG A 67 10.87 8.93 15.10
CA ARG A 67 11.42 9.08 13.75
C ARG A 67 12.69 8.26 13.59
N VAL A 68 12.85 7.64 12.43
CA VAL A 68 14.10 6.99 12.05
C VAL A 68 15.01 8.03 11.39
N VAL A 69 16.25 8.13 11.87
CA VAL A 69 17.25 9.07 11.36
C VAL A 69 18.61 8.37 11.23
N TYR A 70 19.54 9.01 10.52
CA TYR A 70 20.96 8.66 10.54
C TYR A 70 21.74 9.79 11.17
N ILE A 71 22.52 9.48 12.21
CA ILE A 71 23.41 10.44 12.86
C ILE A 71 24.60 10.70 11.93
N THR A 72 24.76 11.95 11.50
CA THR A 72 25.82 12.37 10.56
C THR A 72 27.04 12.94 11.27
N SER A 73 26.86 13.45 12.49
CA SER A 73 27.95 14.00 13.31
C SER A 73 27.66 13.79 14.79
N VAL A 74 28.71 13.52 15.56
CA VAL A 74 28.68 13.47 17.02
C VAL A 74 29.91 14.18 17.57
N VAL A 75 29.68 15.12 18.48
CA VAL A 75 30.75 15.88 19.14
C VAL A 75 30.52 15.80 20.64
N GLN A 76 31.32 14.97 21.31
CA GLN A 76 31.28 14.87 22.76
C GLN A 76 32.11 16.00 23.39
N GLY A 77 31.47 16.89 24.14
CA GLY A 77 32.11 17.88 24.99
C GLY A 77 32.37 17.37 26.41
N PRO A 78 32.65 18.27 27.37
CA PRO A 78 32.89 17.91 28.77
C PRO A 78 31.63 17.38 29.48
N THR A 79 30.49 18.03 29.27
CA THR A 79 29.23 17.74 29.98
C THR A 79 28.12 17.22 29.06
N GLU A 80 28.13 17.63 27.80
CA GLU A 80 27.12 17.29 26.81
C GLU A 80 27.75 16.76 25.53
N THR A 81 26.97 15.97 24.82
CA THR A 81 27.26 15.47 23.48
C THR A 81 26.26 16.09 22.51
N ALA A 82 26.78 16.82 21.52
CA ALA A 82 25.98 17.35 20.43
C ALA A 82 25.91 16.35 19.27
N ILE A 83 24.74 16.19 18.66
CA ILE A 83 24.51 15.34 17.50
C ILE A 83 23.86 16.12 16.36
N GLN A 84 24.20 15.76 15.14
CA GLN A 84 23.47 16.13 13.93
C GLN A 84 22.98 14.89 13.23
N TYR A 85 21.84 14.97 12.56
CA TYR A 85 21.22 13.83 11.91
C TYR A 85 20.29 14.25 10.78
N VAL A 86 20.01 13.29 9.91
CA VAL A 86 19.08 13.43 8.78
C VAL A 86 18.00 12.36 8.90
N ALA A 87 16.74 12.74 8.72
CA ALA A 87 15.61 11.81 8.77
C ALA A 87 15.59 10.87 7.56
N GLU A 88 15.16 9.62 7.78
CA GLU A 88 14.90 8.66 6.71
C GLU A 88 13.53 8.95 6.07
N ASN A 89 13.56 9.55 4.88
CA ASN A 89 12.35 10.01 4.19
C ASN A 89 11.42 8.87 3.75
N GLY A 90 11.93 7.64 3.62
CA GLY A 90 11.12 6.47 3.28
C GLY A 90 10.22 5.97 4.41
N ILE A 91 10.40 6.46 5.64
CA ILE A 91 9.70 5.97 6.83
C ILE A 91 8.83 7.07 7.43
N LYS A 92 7.53 6.82 7.45
CA LYS A 92 6.56 7.71 8.12
C LYS A 92 6.84 7.78 9.62
N PRO A 93 6.57 8.91 10.30
CA PRO A 93 6.65 8.99 11.75
C PRO A 93 5.84 7.87 12.42
N ILE A 94 6.40 7.30 13.48
CA ILE A 94 5.86 6.13 14.16
C ILE A 94 5.25 6.58 15.48
N PRO A 95 3.98 6.30 15.79
CA PRO A 95 3.39 6.59 17.10
C PRO A 95 4.22 6.00 18.25
N ASN A 96 4.37 6.75 19.34
CA ASN A 96 5.06 6.24 20.53
C ASN A 96 4.39 4.98 21.10
N GLU A 97 3.05 4.91 21.05
CA GLU A 97 2.27 3.74 21.46
C GLU A 97 2.66 2.46 20.73
N ASP A 98 3.00 2.56 19.42
CA ASP A 98 3.48 1.43 18.65
C ASP A 98 4.82 0.99 19.22
N ILE A 99 5.78 1.90 19.42
CA ILE A 99 7.09 1.57 20.00
C ILE A 99 6.95 0.91 21.38
N GLU A 100 6.05 1.42 22.23
CA GLU A 100 5.75 0.84 23.55
C GLU A 100 5.23 -0.59 23.46
N SER A 101 4.29 -0.85 22.54
CA SER A 101 3.68 -2.17 22.36
C SER A 101 4.68 -3.25 21.94
N PHE A 102 5.84 -2.85 21.40
CA PHE A 102 6.89 -3.75 20.93
C PHE A 102 8.24 -3.57 21.62
N ALA A 103 8.29 -2.78 22.70
CA ALA A 103 9.52 -2.47 23.43
C ALA A 103 10.30 -3.74 23.80
N SER A 104 9.62 -4.79 24.27
CA SER A 104 10.24 -6.07 24.63
C SER A 104 10.96 -6.75 23.46
N GLN A 105 10.40 -6.69 22.25
CA GLN A 105 10.98 -7.29 21.04
C GLN A 105 12.19 -6.50 20.54
N LEU A 106 12.20 -5.19 20.77
CA LEU A 106 13.33 -4.31 20.46
C LEU A 106 14.43 -4.36 21.53
N GLY A 107 14.26 -5.15 22.60
CA GLY A 107 15.18 -5.16 23.75
C GLY A 107 15.15 -3.85 24.55
N ILE A 108 14.07 -3.08 24.41
CA ILE A 108 13.83 -1.83 25.14
C ILE A 108 13.13 -2.17 26.45
N SER A 109 13.70 -1.73 27.56
CA SER A 109 13.06 -1.87 28.87
C SER A 109 11.91 -0.87 28.98
N ARG A 110 10.83 -1.21 29.70
CA ARG A 110 9.68 -0.29 29.87
C ARG A 110 10.10 1.09 30.38
N ASN A 111 11.07 1.12 31.29
CA ASN A 111 11.54 2.36 31.89
C ASN A 111 12.38 3.20 30.92
N ALA A 112 13.01 2.60 29.90
CA ALA A 112 13.81 3.34 28.91
C ALA A 112 12.97 4.40 28.20
N LEU A 113 11.69 4.14 27.95
CA LEU A 113 10.83 5.07 27.21
C LEU A 113 10.34 6.27 28.05
N THR A 114 10.53 6.23 29.36
CA THR A 114 10.02 7.25 30.29
C THR A 114 11.11 8.17 30.85
N HIS A 115 12.32 8.15 30.27
CA HIS A 115 13.38 9.08 30.65
C HIS A 115 14.37 9.33 29.52
N THR A 116 14.94 10.55 29.50
CA THR A 116 15.90 10.97 28.49
C THR A 116 17.17 10.15 28.60
N HIS A 117 17.56 9.48 27.53
CA HIS A 117 18.81 8.75 27.46
C HIS A 117 19.18 8.40 26.01
N TRP A 118 20.42 7.96 25.83
CA TRP A 118 20.92 7.35 24.61
C TRP A 118 21.47 5.96 24.92
N GLU A 119 20.90 4.94 24.30
CA GLU A 119 21.37 3.56 24.34
C GLU A 119 21.49 2.94 22.93
N VAL A 120 22.12 1.76 22.83
CA VAL A 120 22.23 0.99 21.58
C VAL A 120 21.53 -0.35 21.75
N LYS A 121 20.63 -0.68 20.83
CA LYS A 121 19.85 -1.91 20.84
C LYS A 121 20.29 -2.85 19.74
N GLN A 122 20.49 -4.12 20.08
CA GLN A 122 20.94 -5.13 19.12
C GLN A 122 19.87 -5.55 18.11
N ALA A 123 18.59 -5.32 18.41
CA ALA A 123 17.48 -5.67 17.53
C ALA A 123 17.58 -5.01 16.13
N ASP A 124 16.92 -5.64 15.15
CA ASP A 124 16.79 -5.11 13.79
C ASP A 124 15.56 -4.21 13.71
N LEU A 125 15.81 -2.89 13.69
CA LEU A 125 14.77 -1.88 13.64
C LEU A 125 13.89 -2.01 12.38
N PHE A 126 14.49 -2.20 11.20
CA PHE A 126 13.74 -2.20 9.94
C PHE A 126 12.90 -3.47 9.77
N LYS A 127 13.45 -4.64 10.12
CA LYS A 127 12.68 -5.89 10.17
C LYS A 127 11.44 -5.72 11.05
N PHE A 128 11.62 -5.09 12.20
CA PHE A 128 10.54 -4.84 13.14
C PHE A 128 9.49 -3.87 12.58
N LEU A 129 9.91 -2.72 12.03
CA LEU A 129 8.99 -1.74 11.44
C LEU A 129 8.17 -2.35 10.29
N LEU A 130 8.78 -3.21 9.47
CA LEU A 130 8.10 -3.92 8.40
C LEU A 130 7.03 -4.88 8.93
N MET A 131 7.38 -5.69 9.95
CA MET A 131 6.42 -6.60 10.58
C MET A 131 5.26 -5.87 11.26
N ASN A 132 5.49 -4.65 11.78
CA ASN A 132 4.42 -3.84 12.37
C ASN A 132 3.51 -3.22 11.32
N GLN A 133 4.07 -2.66 10.24
CA GLN A 133 3.25 -2.10 9.15
C GLN A 133 2.26 -3.12 8.57
N GLN A 134 2.67 -4.39 8.47
CA GLN A 134 1.79 -5.47 8.00
C GLN A 134 0.61 -5.77 8.95
N LYS A 135 0.73 -5.47 10.26
CA LYS A 135 -0.37 -5.64 11.22
C LYS A 135 -1.36 -4.48 11.22
N ALA A 136 -0.91 -3.31 10.77
CA ALA A 136 -1.70 -2.08 10.72
C ALA A 136 -2.44 -1.89 9.38
N GLU A 137 -2.39 -2.87 8.46
CA GLU A 137 -3.17 -2.78 7.22
C GLU A 137 -4.66 -2.68 7.56
N PRO A 138 -5.37 -1.68 7.02
CA PRO A 138 -6.78 -1.48 7.33
C PRO A 138 -7.57 -2.71 6.89
N THR A 139 -8.02 -3.49 7.86
CA THR A 139 -8.91 -4.62 7.61
C THR A 139 -10.31 -4.08 7.36
N SER A 140 -10.80 -4.17 6.13
CA SER A 140 -12.22 -3.90 5.87
C SER A 140 -13.06 -4.93 6.62
N GLN A 141 -14.10 -4.47 7.33
CA GLN A 141 -15.04 -5.35 8.03
C GLN A 141 -15.93 -6.16 7.07
N VAL A 142 -15.94 -5.78 5.79
CA VAL A 142 -16.85 -6.33 4.77
C VAL A 142 -16.13 -7.35 3.89
N PHE A 143 -14.83 -7.16 3.62
CA PHE A 143 -14.00 -8.05 2.80
C PHE A 143 -12.50 -7.85 3.09
N SER A 144 -11.70 -8.89 2.91
CA SER A 144 -10.23 -8.84 2.90
C SER A 144 -9.70 -8.40 1.53
N LEU A 145 -8.54 -7.74 1.54
CA LEU A 145 -7.79 -7.32 0.35
C LEU A 145 -6.54 -8.16 0.08
N GLU A 146 -6.37 -9.28 0.79
CA GLU A 146 -5.18 -10.16 0.67
C GLU A 146 -4.89 -10.61 -0.76
N ALA A 147 -5.93 -10.79 -1.58
CA ALA A 147 -5.80 -11.21 -2.97
C ALA A 147 -5.00 -10.25 -3.87
N ILE A 148 -4.78 -9.00 -3.44
CA ILE A 148 -3.90 -8.03 -4.13
C ILE A 148 -2.47 -8.58 -4.24
N HIS A 149 -2.03 -9.37 -3.26
CA HIS A 149 -0.69 -9.97 -3.22
C HIS A 149 -0.54 -11.19 -4.15
N GLN A 150 -1.60 -11.59 -4.86
CA GLN A 150 -1.60 -12.73 -5.78
C GLN A 150 -2.10 -12.33 -7.17
N PRO A 151 -1.49 -11.32 -7.83
CA PRO A 151 -1.96 -10.84 -9.12
C PRO A 151 -1.87 -11.93 -10.19
N GLN A 152 -2.85 -11.95 -11.09
CA GLN A 152 -2.87 -12.80 -12.28
C GLN A 152 -2.71 -11.91 -13.53
N PRO A 153 -1.49 -11.78 -14.10
CA PRO A 153 -1.22 -10.81 -15.16
C PRO A 153 -2.03 -11.01 -16.45
N SER A 154 -2.53 -12.22 -16.69
CA SER A 154 -3.37 -12.53 -17.84
C SER A 154 -4.87 -12.34 -17.57
N LEU A 155 -5.29 -12.11 -16.33
CA LEU A 155 -6.70 -12.08 -15.95
C LEU A 155 -7.34 -10.72 -16.27
N VAL A 156 -8.49 -10.76 -16.95
CA VAL A 156 -9.39 -9.62 -17.13
C VAL A 156 -10.70 -9.93 -16.42
N SER A 157 -11.04 -9.13 -15.42
CA SER A 157 -12.30 -9.26 -14.71
C SER A 157 -13.39 -8.46 -15.42
N ILE A 158 -14.58 -9.04 -15.54
CA ILE A 158 -15.73 -8.43 -16.23
C ILE A 158 -16.88 -8.31 -15.24
N MET A 159 -17.25 -7.05 -14.96
CA MET A 159 -18.32 -6.62 -14.07
C MET A 159 -19.47 -6.09 -14.92
N MET A 160 -20.60 -6.77 -14.89
CA MET A 160 -21.74 -6.43 -15.76
C MET A 160 -23.05 -6.94 -15.17
N PRO A 161 -24.20 -6.37 -15.57
CA PRO A 161 -25.49 -6.92 -15.18
C PRO A 161 -25.66 -8.37 -15.66
N PHE A 162 -26.33 -9.19 -14.84
CA PHE A 162 -26.47 -10.63 -15.09
C PHE A 162 -27.68 -11.01 -15.95
N ALA A 163 -28.48 -10.04 -16.39
CA ALA A 163 -29.64 -10.33 -17.23
C ALA A 163 -29.20 -10.91 -18.58
N ALA A 164 -29.92 -11.92 -19.09
CA ALA A 164 -29.57 -12.63 -20.33
C ALA A 164 -29.43 -11.72 -21.56
N GLU A 165 -30.04 -10.54 -21.54
CA GLU A 165 -29.89 -9.51 -22.56
C GLU A 165 -28.44 -9.03 -22.74
N PHE A 166 -27.58 -9.23 -21.73
CA PHE A 166 -26.18 -8.87 -21.76
C PHE A 166 -25.25 -10.00 -22.25
N ASP A 167 -25.74 -11.22 -22.46
CA ASP A 167 -24.91 -12.33 -22.96
C ASP A 167 -24.23 -12.06 -24.31
N PRO A 168 -24.88 -11.39 -25.30
CA PRO A 168 -24.19 -11.00 -26.53
C PRO A 168 -23.05 -10.01 -26.30
N VAL A 169 -23.22 -9.08 -25.35
CA VAL A 169 -22.16 -8.12 -24.98
C VAL A 169 -21.00 -8.86 -24.33
N TYR A 170 -21.30 -9.79 -23.40
CA TYR A 170 -20.29 -10.62 -22.77
C TYR A 170 -19.49 -11.45 -23.78
N ALA A 171 -20.17 -12.11 -24.74
CA ALA A 171 -19.52 -12.90 -25.77
C ALA A 171 -18.57 -12.05 -26.64
N ALA A 172 -18.96 -10.81 -26.97
CA ALA A 172 -18.11 -9.88 -27.69
C ALA A 172 -16.86 -9.48 -26.89
N ILE A 173 -17.02 -9.17 -25.60
CA ILE A 173 -15.91 -8.86 -24.69
C ILE A 173 -14.98 -10.07 -24.56
N GLN A 174 -15.54 -11.26 -24.34
CA GLN A 174 -14.79 -12.51 -24.23
C GLN A 174 -13.95 -12.77 -25.48
N SER A 175 -14.53 -12.62 -26.67
CA SER A 175 -13.80 -12.76 -27.93
C SER A 175 -12.66 -11.75 -28.05
N ALA A 176 -12.89 -10.49 -27.69
CA ALA A 176 -11.87 -9.44 -27.75
C ALA A 176 -10.72 -9.72 -26.77
N VAL A 177 -11.03 -10.06 -25.52
CA VAL A 177 -10.03 -10.39 -24.49
C VAL A 177 -9.22 -11.63 -24.89
N ASN A 178 -9.88 -12.69 -25.36
CA ASN A 178 -9.19 -13.91 -25.82
C ASN A 178 -8.27 -13.64 -27.01
N SER A 179 -8.64 -12.74 -27.93
CA SER A 179 -7.79 -12.38 -29.09
C SER A 179 -6.48 -11.70 -28.69
N LEU A 180 -6.41 -11.14 -27.47
CA LEU A 180 -5.22 -10.53 -26.88
C LEU A 180 -4.38 -11.52 -26.04
N GLY A 181 -4.75 -12.80 -26.00
CA GLY A 181 -4.10 -13.82 -25.17
C GLY A 181 -4.38 -13.65 -23.66
N LEU A 182 -5.40 -12.88 -23.31
CA LEU A 182 -5.83 -12.66 -21.93
C LEU A 182 -7.00 -13.59 -21.59
N LYS A 183 -7.25 -13.80 -20.29
CA LYS A 183 -8.28 -14.67 -19.75
C LYS A 183 -9.46 -13.83 -19.22
N PRO A 184 -10.61 -13.81 -19.92
CA PRO A 184 -11.81 -13.14 -19.42
C PRO A 184 -12.45 -13.98 -18.32
N MET A 185 -12.82 -13.34 -17.21
CA MET A 185 -13.59 -13.95 -16.13
C MET A 185 -14.72 -13.00 -15.72
N ARG A 186 -15.96 -13.43 -15.96
CA ARG A 186 -17.17 -12.76 -15.44
C ARG A 186 -17.39 -13.20 -13.99
N ALA A 187 -17.80 -12.27 -13.13
CA ALA A 187 -17.97 -12.51 -11.71
C ALA A 187 -19.07 -13.53 -11.37
N ASP A 188 -19.92 -13.88 -12.34
CA ASP A 188 -20.99 -14.84 -12.18
C ASP A 188 -20.54 -16.31 -12.28
N ASN A 189 -19.36 -16.66 -12.80
CA ASN A 189 -18.95 -18.06 -12.94
C ASN A 189 -18.76 -18.83 -11.60
N PHE A 190 -19.08 -18.20 -10.46
CA PHE A 190 -19.02 -18.73 -9.10
C PHE A 190 -20.46 -18.95 -8.54
N TRP A 191 -21.30 -19.71 -9.25
CA TRP A 191 -22.66 -20.00 -8.80
C TRP A 191 -22.70 -21.22 -7.88
N GLU A 192 -22.78 -20.99 -6.56
CA GLU A 192 -23.55 -21.89 -5.68
C GLU A 192 -23.89 -21.35 -4.28
N HIS A 193 -23.22 -20.33 -3.74
CA HIS A 193 -23.54 -19.80 -2.41
C HIS A 193 -23.48 -18.27 -2.39
N HIS A 194 -24.51 -17.64 -1.82
CA HIS A 194 -24.59 -16.25 -1.33
C HIS A 194 -23.41 -15.36 -1.70
N TYR A 195 -23.59 -14.36 -2.57
CA TYR A 195 -22.60 -13.33 -2.91
C TYR A 195 -21.65 -13.02 -1.74
N VAL A 196 -20.51 -13.70 -1.69
CA VAL A 196 -19.47 -13.31 -0.77
C VAL A 196 -18.79 -12.20 -1.55
N ILE A 197 -19.11 -10.96 -1.22
CA ILE A 197 -18.43 -9.76 -1.74
C ILE A 197 -16.91 -9.96 -1.80
N GLN A 198 -16.36 -10.79 -0.91
CA GLN A 198 -15.01 -11.32 -0.95
C GLN A 198 -14.57 -11.90 -2.30
N ASP A 199 -15.36 -12.73 -2.97
CA ASP A 199 -14.96 -13.39 -4.23
C ASP A 199 -14.87 -12.40 -5.39
N ILE A 200 -15.81 -11.46 -5.44
CA ILE A 200 -15.80 -10.36 -6.40
C ILE A 200 -14.56 -9.47 -6.16
N VAL A 201 -14.31 -9.11 -4.90
CA VAL A 201 -13.13 -8.34 -4.51
C VAL A 201 -11.85 -9.10 -4.85
N ASN A 202 -11.79 -10.42 -4.59
CA ASN A 202 -10.66 -11.27 -4.95
C ASN A 202 -10.43 -11.27 -6.47
N LEU A 203 -11.50 -11.34 -7.25
CA LEU A 203 -11.43 -11.32 -8.71
C LEU A 203 -10.88 -9.97 -9.22
N ILE A 204 -11.40 -8.85 -8.69
CA ILE A 204 -10.91 -7.49 -8.99
C ILE A 204 -9.44 -7.36 -8.60
N ALA A 205 -9.10 -7.75 -7.38
CA ALA A 205 -7.77 -7.62 -6.80
C ALA A 205 -6.71 -8.42 -7.58
N ARG A 206 -7.08 -9.58 -8.12
CA ARG A 206 -6.16 -10.40 -8.93
C ARG A 206 -6.06 -9.94 -10.37
N ALA A 207 -7.10 -9.30 -10.91
CA ALA A 207 -7.14 -8.91 -12.32
C ALA A 207 -6.10 -7.85 -12.66
N ARG A 208 -5.60 -7.93 -13.91
CA ARG A 208 -4.77 -6.88 -14.53
C ARG A 208 -5.63 -5.71 -14.98
N VAL A 209 -6.75 -6.01 -15.64
CA VAL A 209 -7.72 -5.03 -16.15
C VAL A 209 -9.10 -5.43 -15.67
N VAL A 210 -9.92 -4.44 -15.32
CA VAL A 210 -11.32 -4.62 -14.95
C VAL A 210 -12.19 -3.91 -15.98
N ILE A 211 -13.12 -4.63 -16.60
CA ILE A 211 -14.12 -4.06 -17.52
C ILE A 211 -15.43 -3.95 -16.75
N CYS A 212 -16.04 -2.76 -16.71
CA CYS A 212 -17.31 -2.52 -16.04
C CYS A 212 -18.36 -2.03 -17.03
N ASP A 213 -19.46 -2.79 -17.18
CA ASP A 213 -20.63 -2.40 -17.96
C ASP A 213 -21.64 -1.64 -17.11
N LEU A 214 -21.68 -0.32 -17.31
CA LEU A 214 -22.53 0.60 -16.56
C LEU A 214 -23.95 0.71 -17.13
N SER A 215 -24.25 -0.02 -18.21
CA SER A 215 -25.58 -0.04 -18.82
C SER A 215 -26.66 -0.38 -17.80
N SER A 216 -27.87 0.15 -18.00
CA SER A 216 -29.00 0.04 -17.08
C SER A 216 -28.77 0.55 -15.65
N ARG A 217 -27.64 1.24 -15.39
CA ARG A 217 -27.29 1.85 -14.09
C ARG A 217 -27.33 0.86 -12.92
N ASN A 218 -26.80 -0.35 -13.11
CA ASN A 218 -26.80 -1.36 -12.04
C ASN A 218 -25.93 -0.91 -10.83
N PRO A 219 -26.50 -0.76 -9.62
CA PRO A 219 -25.78 -0.28 -8.44
C PRO A 219 -24.61 -1.17 -8.03
N ASN A 220 -24.70 -2.49 -8.26
CA ASN A 220 -23.63 -3.42 -7.91
C ASN A 220 -22.39 -3.19 -8.80
N VAL A 221 -22.59 -2.96 -10.10
CA VAL A 221 -21.47 -2.69 -11.01
C VAL A 221 -20.80 -1.36 -10.69
N PHE A 222 -21.55 -0.36 -10.24
CA PHE A 222 -20.95 0.89 -9.73
C PHE A 222 -20.12 0.68 -8.47
N TYR A 223 -20.62 -0.14 -7.53
CA TYR A 223 -19.89 -0.49 -6.32
C TYR A 223 -18.56 -1.21 -6.65
N GLU A 224 -18.61 -2.18 -7.56
CA GLU A 224 -17.44 -2.92 -8.05
C GLU A 224 -16.43 -2.02 -8.78
N ALA A 225 -16.91 -1.10 -9.63
CA ALA A 225 -16.06 -0.11 -10.29
C ALA A 225 -15.36 0.82 -9.27
N GLY A 226 -16.08 1.22 -8.22
CA GLY A 226 -15.53 2.00 -7.11
C GLY A 226 -14.40 1.26 -6.38
N ILE A 227 -14.61 -0.01 -6.06
CA ILE A 227 -13.56 -0.87 -5.46
C ILE A 227 -12.36 -0.97 -6.40
N ALA A 228 -12.57 -1.23 -7.69
CA ALA A 228 -11.49 -1.34 -8.66
C ALA A 228 -10.66 -0.04 -8.77
N HIS A 229 -11.30 1.12 -8.77
CA HIS A 229 -10.62 2.42 -8.72
C HIS A 229 -9.82 2.61 -7.41
N ALA A 230 -10.40 2.27 -6.26
CA ALA A 230 -9.73 2.39 -4.96
C ALA A 230 -8.48 1.50 -4.88
N LEU A 231 -8.51 0.32 -5.51
CA LEU A 231 -7.37 -0.59 -5.62
C LEU A 231 -6.34 -0.20 -6.70
N GLY A 232 -6.53 0.95 -7.37
CA GLY A 232 -5.62 1.43 -8.41
C GLY A 232 -5.59 0.55 -9.66
N LYS A 233 -6.66 -0.21 -9.93
CA LYS A 233 -6.75 -1.07 -11.11
C LYS A 233 -6.97 -0.26 -12.37
N GLU A 234 -6.53 -0.80 -13.50
CA GLU A 234 -6.90 -0.27 -14.82
C GLU A 234 -8.35 -0.65 -15.12
N VAL A 235 -9.24 0.35 -15.08
CA VAL A 235 -10.67 0.17 -15.30
C VAL A 235 -11.08 0.68 -16.68
N ILE A 236 -11.80 -0.16 -17.43
CA ILE A 236 -12.44 0.18 -18.70
C ILE A 236 -13.94 0.21 -18.47
N LEU A 237 -14.51 1.42 -18.49
CA LEU A 237 -15.95 1.61 -18.40
C LEU A 237 -16.58 1.52 -19.80
N ILE A 238 -17.61 0.70 -19.92
CA ILE A 238 -18.45 0.59 -21.11
C ILE A 238 -19.91 0.89 -20.73
N ALA A 239 -20.68 1.43 -21.67
CA ALA A 239 -22.11 1.67 -21.51
C ALA A 239 -22.81 1.72 -22.88
N GLN A 240 -24.08 1.33 -22.92
CA GLN A 240 -24.93 1.45 -24.10
C GLN A 240 -25.40 2.89 -24.33
N SER A 241 -25.67 3.65 -23.27
CA SER A 241 -26.03 5.07 -23.31
C SER A 241 -25.09 5.93 -22.47
N GLN A 242 -24.89 7.19 -22.87
CA GLN A 242 -24.20 8.18 -22.01
C GLN A 242 -25.00 8.52 -20.75
N ASP A 243 -26.33 8.36 -20.81
CA ASP A 243 -27.18 8.61 -19.67
C ASP A 243 -27.00 7.55 -18.59
N ASP A 244 -26.50 6.37 -18.93
CA ASP A 244 -26.21 5.32 -17.94
C ASP A 244 -24.94 5.62 -17.13
N VAL A 245 -24.09 6.54 -17.61
CA VAL A 245 -22.84 6.91 -16.94
C VAL A 245 -23.07 8.10 -16.00
N PRO A 246 -22.85 7.93 -14.67
CA PRO A 246 -22.89 9.02 -13.70
C PRO A 246 -21.96 10.16 -14.09
N PHE A 247 -22.34 11.40 -13.77
CA PHE A 247 -21.61 12.60 -14.18
C PHE A 247 -20.10 12.51 -13.87
N ASP A 248 -19.75 12.08 -12.66
CA ASP A 248 -18.36 11.93 -12.21
C ASP A 248 -17.56 10.85 -12.96
N LEU A 249 -18.21 9.92 -13.65
CA LEU A 249 -17.55 8.89 -14.46
C LEU A 249 -17.52 9.23 -15.95
N ARG A 250 -18.25 10.25 -16.41
CA ARG A 250 -18.35 10.60 -17.84
C ARG A 250 -17.02 11.00 -18.46
N HIS A 251 -16.14 11.65 -17.69
CA HIS A 251 -14.82 12.03 -18.15
C HIS A 251 -13.82 10.86 -18.13
N ILE A 252 -14.13 9.78 -17.42
CA ILE A 252 -13.31 8.56 -17.30
C ILE A 252 -13.77 7.50 -18.32
N CYS A 253 -15.03 7.55 -18.75
CA CYS A 253 -15.59 6.58 -19.69
C CYS A 253 -14.86 6.60 -21.04
N ARG A 254 -14.14 5.50 -21.34
CA ARG A 254 -13.23 5.39 -22.49
C ARG A 254 -13.88 4.80 -23.74
N ILE A 255 -14.94 4.00 -23.62
CA ILE A 255 -15.52 3.28 -24.76
C ILE A 255 -17.05 3.36 -24.72
N LYS A 256 -17.63 3.91 -25.80
CA LYS A 256 -19.07 3.89 -26.05
C LYS A 256 -19.39 2.68 -26.94
N ILE A 257 -20.20 1.75 -26.45
CA ILE A 257 -20.68 0.64 -27.26
C ILE A 257 -22.07 0.99 -27.78
N LYS A 258 -22.15 1.40 -29.04
CA LYS A 258 -23.43 1.51 -29.74
C LYS A 258 -23.72 0.16 -30.39
N LEU A 259 -24.53 -0.68 -29.77
CA LEU A 259 -25.04 -1.88 -30.43
C LEU A 259 -26.00 -1.44 -31.55
N VAL A 260 -25.47 -1.24 -32.76
CA VAL A 260 -26.28 -1.12 -33.97
C VAL A 260 -25.91 -2.29 -34.87
N THR A 261 -26.65 -3.39 -34.72
CA THR A 261 -26.71 -4.42 -35.76
C THR A 261 -28.16 -4.86 -35.93
N PHE A 262 -28.96 -4.02 -36.59
CA PHE A 262 -30.16 -4.50 -37.27
C PHE A 262 -29.70 -5.36 -38.46
N ILE A 263 -29.64 -6.67 -38.29
CA ILE A 263 -29.62 -7.58 -39.45
C ILE A 263 -31.04 -7.59 -40.02
N ARG A 264 -31.37 -6.64 -40.91
CA ARG A 264 -32.48 -6.83 -41.84
C ARG A 264 -31.95 -7.63 -43.03
N PRO A 265 -32.52 -8.80 -43.38
CA PRO A 265 -32.16 -9.46 -44.62
C PRO A 265 -32.60 -8.57 -45.80
N LYS A 266 -31.65 -8.16 -46.65
CA LYS A 266 -31.99 -7.56 -47.95
C LYS A 266 -32.67 -8.64 -48.80
N PRO A 267 -33.86 -8.39 -49.38
CA PRO A 267 -34.40 -9.30 -50.38
C PRO A 267 -33.50 -9.27 -51.61
N VAL A 268 -32.95 -10.43 -51.96
CA VAL A 268 -32.21 -10.63 -53.21
C VAL A 268 -33.20 -10.54 -54.36
N LYS A 269 -33.15 -9.45 -55.13
CA LYS A 269 -33.76 -9.41 -56.46
C LYS A 269 -32.87 -10.20 -57.42
N LEU A 270 -33.27 -11.42 -57.74
CA LEU A 270 -32.74 -12.15 -58.89
C LEU A 270 -33.12 -11.39 -60.17
N THR A 271 -32.13 -11.01 -60.96
CA THR A 271 -32.32 -10.67 -62.38
C THR A 271 -31.39 -11.55 -63.21
N PRO A 272 -31.90 -12.24 -64.25
CA PRO A 272 -31.10 -13.11 -65.11
C PRO A 272 -30.44 -12.30 -66.22
N ARG A 273 -29.19 -12.65 -66.57
CA ARG A 273 -28.40 -12.36 -67.82
C ARG A 273 -26.94 -12.13 -67.41
N ASN A 274 -25.90 -12.77 -67.97
CA ASN A 274 -25.76 -13.54 -69.20
C ASN A 274 -24.66 -14.60 -69.00
N LEU A 275 -24.97 -15.84 -69.37
CA LEU A 275 -23.99 -16.79 -69.92
C LEU A 275 -23.47 -16.21 -71.24
N GLN A 276 -22.15 -16.08 -71.38
CA GLN A 276 -21.41 -16.24 -72.64
C GLN A 276 -19.90 -16.07 -72.36
N LYS A 277 -19.19 -17.18 -72.14
CA LYS A 277 -18.26 -17.79 -73.10
C LYS A 277 -17.87 -19.17 -72.60
#